data_AF-A0A2V9SN30-F1
#
_entry.id   AF-A0A2V9SN30-F1
#
_cell.length_a   1.000
_cell.length_b   1.000
_cell.length_c   1.000
_cell.angle_alpha   90.00
_cell.angle_beta   90.00
_cell.angle_gamma   90.00
#
_symmetry.space_group_name_H-M   'P 1'
#
loop_
_entity.id
_entity.type
_entity.pdbx_description
1 polymer ?
#
loop_
_entity_poly.entity_id
_entity_poly.type
_entity_poly.pdbx_seq_one_letter_code
_entity_poly.pdbx_strand_id
1 'polypeptide(L)'
;MRYFRLALLPFAALAFVPALISAQDTNPAPAPPVVQTSAPVSIDQVVARVIDREHFFMAQLRVLHPLVETYIQNLKDDRGGADLPASDQYFLGQLDMGHGPDDRAFASKPDGRFFHPLSKLNRFYQMKFLPRGFAQMAIVDEDLQRQNYDFALVRREFLGEVRCLVLDINPNPHTGNGRFKGRVWVEDQDYNIVRFNGTYFPHPRGSYFLHFDSWRMNLRPGLWLPAYIYSEESNLRFGFNHTLHLKAQTRMWGYDLQKFNRNDELTEIVVDAPQSVRDQTTGAQDATPVESQRLWERQAEENTIERLQKIGLVAPSGEVDKVLLTVVNNLLVTNSLEIQPEIRTRVLLSSPLESFAIGHTIVISRGLLDVLPDEPSLAMVIAHELAHIALGHRVNTQFSFSDRMLFPDSETFERLDFARSPADEEAADKKALELLSNSPYKDKLGNAGLFLKALQARALELKSLIRPHLGNGLAEGKSLRMSALLNSAPQLDMQRTDQIAALPLGARIKLDPWSSRVELVKTKPLALSSSREKMPFEVTPFFPYLTRLSNANPERAAAAPSQ
;
A
#
# COMPACT_ATOMS: atom_id res chain seq x y z
N MET A 1 74.92 -8.18 5.80
CA MET A 1 76.24 -7.92 5.19
C MET A 1 76.83 -9.23 4.69
N ARG A 2 77.41 -9.20 3.48
CA ARG A 2 78.35 -10.16 2.86
C ARG A 2 77.81 -11.47 2.28
N TYR A 3 77.32 -11.32 1.05
CA TYR A 3 77.63 -12.09 -0.18
C TYR A 3 78.66 -13.23 -0.11
N PHE A 4 78.37 -14.32 -0.82
CA PHE A 4 79.29 -14.90 -1.80
C PHE A 4 78.52 -15.59 -2.95
N ARG A 5 78.85 -15.21 -4.18
CA ARG A 5 78.46 -15.83 -5.46
C ARG A 5 79.72 -16.46 -6.07
N LEU A 6 79.59 -17.63 -6.70
CA LEU A 6 80.43 -18.18 -7.77
C LEU A 6 79.80 -19.51 -8.23
N ALA A 7 79.92 -20.06 -9.44
CA ALA A 7 79.78 -19.58 -10.81
C ALA A 7 79.54 -20.84 -11.69
N LEU A 8 78.64 -20.72 -12.67
CA LEU A 8 78.53 -21.31 -14.01
C LEU A 8 79.10 -22.71 -14.40
N LEU A 9 78.21 -23.46 -15.11
CA LEU A 9 78.34 -24.06 -16.47
C LEU A 9 78.57 -25.59 -16.64
N PRO A 10 78.21 -26.20 -17.81
CA PRO A 10 77.07 -27.14 -17.94
C PRO A 10 77.38 -28.43 -18.77
N PHE A 11 76.31 -29.06 -19.30
CA PHE A 11 76.24 -30.01 -20.44
C PHE A 11 76.52 -31.50 -20.17
N ALA A 12 75.50 -32.34 -20.32
CA ALA A 12 75.27 -33.17 -21.52
C ALA A 12 74.32 -34.34 -21.20
N ALA A 13 73.28 -34.45 -22.00
CA ALA A 13 72.30 -35.53 -22.00
C ALA A 13 72.90 -36.85 -22.51
N LEU A 14 72.44 -37.98 -21.98
CA LEU A 14 72.33 -39.21 -22.77
C LEU A 14 71.12 -40.02 -22.27
N ALA A 15 70.23 -40.33 -23.20
CA ALA A 15 69.01 -41.07 -23.00
C ALA A 15 69.27 -42.54 -22.69
N PHE A 16 68.47 -43.11 -21.78
CA PHE A 16 68.26 -44.55 -21.67
C PHE A 16 66.77 -44.82 -21.58
N VAL A 17 66.24 -45.49 -22.60
CA VAL A 17 64.90 -46.08 -22.62
C VAL A 17 65.00 -47.46 -21.96
N PRO A 18 64.08 -47.80 -21.06
CA PRO A 18 63.61 -49.17 -20.99
C PRO A 18 62.09 -49.23 -21.18
N ALA A 19 61.70 -50.11 -22.09
CA ALA A 19 60.34 -50.56 -22.26
C ALA A 19 59.82 -51.21 -20.97
N LEU A 20 58.65 -50.78 -20.52
CA LEU A 20 57.87 -51.45 -19.48
C LEU A 20 56.55 -51.94 -20.08
N ILE A 21 56.35 -53.23 -19.84
CA ILE A 21 55.25 -54.09 -20.24
C ILE A 21 53.93 -53.56 -19.67
N SER A 22 52.91 -53.60 -20.52
CA SER A 22 51.54 -53.18 -20.23
C SER A 22 50.90 -54.06 -19.16
N ALA A 23 50.52 -53.45 -18.03
CA ALA A 23 49.46 -53.93 -17.17
C ALA A 23 48.28 -52.97 -17.34
N GLN A 24 47.15 -53.49 -17.85
CA GLN A 24 45.90 -52.75 -18.01
C GLN A 24 45.30 -52.45 -16.63
N ASP A 25 45.49 -51.23 -16.15
CA ASP A 25 44.58 -50.62 -15.18
C ASP A 25 43.47 -49.91 -15.94
N THR A 26 42.28 -50.48 -15.91
CA THR A 26 41.04 -49.85 -16.39
C THR A 26 40.64 -48.74 -15.41
N ASN A 27 41.23 -47.56 -15.56
CA ASN A 27 40.70 -46.32 -15.02
C ASN A 27 40.17 -45.48 -16.19
N PRO A 28 38.85 -45.20 -16.28
CA PRO A 28 38.34 -44.29 -17.29
C PRO A 28 38.87 -42.88 -17.00
N ALA A 29 39.54 -42.29 -17.98
CA ALA A 29 39.97 -40.89 -17.93
C ALA A 29 38.77 -39.97 -17.64
N PRO A 30 38.92 -38.91 -16.83
CA PRO A 30 37.85 -37.93 -16.63
C PRO A 30 37.53 -37.29 -17.98
N ALA A 31 36.29 -37.47 -18.43
CA ALA A 31 35.78 -36.81 -19.62
C ALA A 31 35.95 -35.28 -19.46
N PRO A 32 36.29 -34.54 -20.53
CA PRO A 32 36.25 -33.09 -20.48
C PRO A 32 34.86 -32.66 -20.02
N PRO A 33 34.73 -31.59 -19.23
CA PRO A 33 33.42 -31.13 -18.77
C PRO A 33 32.58 -30.88 -20.02
N VAL A 34 31.55 -31.72 -20.20
CA VAL A 34 30.50 -31.45 -21.15
C VAL A 34 29.85 -30.19 -20.64
N VAL A 35 30.22 -29.06 -21.23
CA VAL A 35 29.41 -27.85 -21.15
C VAL A 35 28.09 -28.27 -21.75
N GLN A 36 27.11 -28.59 -20.88
CA GLN A 36 25.73 -28.70 -21.28
C GLN A 36 25.35 -27.30 -21.75
N THR A 37 25.59 -27.03 -23.04
CA THR A 37 24.91 -25.96 -23.74
C THR A 37 23.44 -26.32 -23.67
N SER A 38 22.75 -25.77 -22.66
CA SER A 38 21.30 -25.81 -22.56
C SER A 38 20.76 -25.41 -23.93
N ALA A 39 20.04 -26.33 -24.59
CA ALA A 39 19.41 -26.03 -25.87
C ALA A 39 18.63 -24.71 -25.73
N PRO A 40 18.66 -23.82 -26.73
CA PRO A 40 17.92 -22.57 -26.66
C PRO A 40 16.43 -22.89 -26.43
N VAL A 41 15.91 -22.49 -25.26
CA VAL A 41 14.50 -22.70 -24.90
C VAL A 41 13.65 -22.04 -25.98
N SER A 42 12.82 -22.81 -26.68
CA SER A 42 11.97 -22.27 -27.73
C SER A 42 10.87 -21.39 -27.13
N ILE A 43 10.40 -20.39 -27.88
CA ILE A 43 9.31 -19.52 -27.42
C ILE A 43 8.06 -20.34 -27.05
N ASP A 44 7.82 -21.44 -27.75
CA ASP A 44 6.72 -22.37 -27.47
C ASP A 44 6.80 -23.00 -26.09
N GLN A 45 8.01 -23.36 -25.65
CA GLN A 45 8.25 -23.92 -24.32
C GLN A 45 8.08 -22.85 -23.23
N VAL A 46 8.50 -21.61 -23.51
CA VAL A 46 8.27 -20.47 -22.61
C VAL A 46 6.78 -20.23 -22.42
N VAL A 47 6.02 -20.13 -23.52
CA VAL A 47 4.58 -19.86 -23.49
C VAL A 47 3.82 -20.96 -22.75
N ALA A 48 4.17 -22.24 -22.97
CA ALA A 48 3.55 -23.35 -22.25
C ALA A 48 3.74 -23.22 -20.72
N ARG A 49 4.96 -22.89 -20.28
CA ARG A 49 5.26 -22.70 -18.84
C ARG A 49 4.54 -21.49 -18.26
N VAL A 50 4.45 -20.39 -19.00
CA VAL A 50 3.69 -19.19 -18.59
C VAL A 50 2.22 -19.54 -18.35
N ILE A 51 1.61 -20.29 -19.26
CA ILE A 51 0.22 -20.73 -19.13
C ILE A 51 0.03 -21.61 -17.89
N ASP A 52 0.90 -22.60 -17.70
CA ASP A 52 0.83 -23.49 -16.53
C ASP A 52 0.98 -22.72 -15.21
N ARG A 53 1.87 -21.72 -15.17
CA ARG A 53 2.03 -20.84 -14.01
C ARG A 53 0.81 -19.95 -13.79
N GLU A 54 0.21 -19.40 -14.84
CA GLU A 54 -0.97 -18.55 -14.71
C GLU A 54 -2.18 -19.35 -14.18
N HIS A 55 -2.36 -20.60 -14.59
CA HIS A 55 -3.37 -21.49 -14.01
C HIS A 55 -3.13 -21.77 -12.52
N PHE A 56 -1.88 -22.01 -12.13
CA PHE A 56 -1.51 -22.18 -10.73
C PHE A 56 -1.78 -20.90 -9.91
N PHE A 57 -1.40 -19.75 -10.46
CA PHE A 57 -1.69 -18.44 -9.89
C PHE A 57 -3.20 -18.23 -9.66
N MET A 58 -4.03 -18.54 -10.68
CA MET A 58 -5.49 -18.42 -10.56
C MET A 58 -6.06 -19.34 -9.47
N ALA A 59 -5.53 -20.56 -9.32
CA ALA A 59 -5.94 -21.46 -8.25
C ALA A 59 -5.59 -20.90 -6.85
N GLN A 60 -4.43 -20.25 -6.71
CA GLN A 60 -4.04 -19.60 -5.46
C GLN A 60 -4.91 -18.37 -5.16
N LEU A 61 -5.14 -17.52 -6.16
CA LEU A 61 -5.92 -16.29 -5.98
C LEU A 61 -7.36 -16.57 -5.54
N ARG A 62 -7.96 -17.70 -5.96
CA ARG A 62 -9.32 -18.11 -5.55
C ARG A 62 -9.47 -18.40 -4.05
N VAL A 63 -8.38 -18.73 -3.36
CA VAL A 63 -8.37 -19.05 -1.91
C VAL A 63 -7.96 -17.83 -1.08
N LEU A 64 -7.40 -16.81 -1.73
CA LEU A 64 -6.95 -15.58 -1.09
C LEU A 64 -8.05 -14.52 -1.17
N HIS A 65 -8.23 -13.77 -0.07
CA HIS A 65 -9.26 -12.74 0.04
C HIS A 65 -8.65 -11.39 0.45
N PRO A 66 -7.75 -10.80 -0.37
CA PRO A 66 -7.12 -9.53 -0.04
C PRO A 66 -8.14 -8.39 0.00
N LEU A 67 -7.83 -7.35 0.77
CA LEU A 67 -8.47 -6.06 0.62
C LEU A 67 -8.05 -5.40 -0.69
N VAL A 68 -9.01 -4.73 -1.33
CA VAL A 68 -8.83 -3.98 -2.56
C VAL A 68 -9.30 -2.55 -2.34
N GLU A 69 -8.38 -1.61 -2.47
CA GLU A 69 -8.68 -0.19 -2.47
C GLU A 69 -8.51 0.35 -3.87
N THR A 70 -9.49 1.11 -4.35
CA THR A 70 -9.40 1.83 -5.63
C THR A 70 -9.72 3.29 -5.42
N TYR A 71 -8.78 4.17 -5.79
CA TYR A 71 -8.97 5.61 -5.80
C TYR A 71 -8.86 6.14 -7.23
N ILE A 72 -9.88 6.88 -7.68
CA ILE A 72 -10.03 7.37 -9.06
C ILE A 72 -10.12 8.88 -9.04
N GLN A 73 -9.40 9.53 -9.96
CA GLN A 73 -9.50 10.96 -10.24
C GLN A 73 -9.91 11.15 -11.70
N ASN A 74 -11.07 11.76 -11.90
CA ASN A 74 -11.46 12.27 -13.21
C ASN A 74 -10.79 13.62 -13.42
N LEU A 75 -10.19 13.79 -14.58
CA LEU A 75 -9.42 14.96 -14.96
C LEU A 75 -10.24 15.86 -15.88
N LYS A 76 -10.00 17.17 -15.79
CA LYS A 76 -10.49 18.14 -16.76
C LYS A 76 -9.31 18.72 -17.52
N ASP A 77 -9.48 18.86 -18.83
CA ASP A 77 -8.53 19.59 -19.66
C ASP A 77 -8.56 21.07 -19.27
N ASP A 78 -7.46 21.54 -18.68
CA ASP A 78 -7.27 22.98 -18.49
C ASP A 78 -6.76 23.62 -19.78
N ARG A 79 -7.18 24.86 -20.05
CA ARG A 79 -6.70 25.66 -21.21
C ARG A 79 -5.19 25.94 -21.14
N GLY A 80 -4.56 25.72 -19.98
CA GLY A 80 -3.11 25.76 -19.77
C GLY A 80 -2.37 24.43 -20.00
N GLY A 81 -3.07 23.35 -20.37
CA GLY A 81 -2.48 22.04 -20.73
C GLY A 81 -1.97 21.20 -19.56
N ALA A 82 -2.48 21.41 -18.34
CA ALA A 82 -2.24 20.54 -17.20
C ALA A 82 -3.56 19.86 -16.80
N ASP A 83 -3.56 18.54 -16.71
CA ASP A 83 -4.74 17.76 -16.34
C ASP A 83 -4.99 17.91 -14.85
N LEU A 84 -6.02 18.67 -14.49
CA LEU A 84 -6.34 18.91 -13.08
C LEU A 84 -7.47 17.98 -12.63
N PRO A 85 -7.43 17.45 -11.39
CA PRO A 85 -8.57 16.73 -10.83
C PRO A 85 -9.84 17.59 -10.88
N ALA A 86 -10.92 16.98 -11.34
CA ALA A 86 -12.26 17.57 -11.46
C ALA A 86 -13.28 16.91 -10.53
N SER A 87 -13.12 15.59 -10.30
CA SER A 87 -13.88 14.84 -9.31
C SER A 87 -13.10 13.58 -8.93
N ASP A 88 -13.40 13.01 -7.78
CA ASP A 88 -12.80 11.75 -7.34
C ASP A 88 -13.83 10.73 -6.86
N GLN A 89 -13.41 9.47 -6.82
CA GLN A 89 -14.18 8.35 -6.29
C GLN A 89 -13.25 7.43 -5.49
N TYR A 90 -13.78 6.86 -4.42
CA TYR A 90 -13.06 5.95 -3.55
C TYR A 90 -13.88 4.68 -3.31
N PHE A 91 -13.21 3.53 -3.40
CA PHE A 91 -13.77 2.22 -3.14
C PHE A 91 -12.82 1.42 -2.25
N LEU A 92 -13.38 0.75 -1.25
CA LEU A 92 -12.68 -0.24 -0.45
C LEU A 92 -13.55 -1.48 -0.33
N GLY A 93 -12.99 -2.65 -0.64
CA GLY A 93 -13.68 -3.94 -0.65
C GLY A 93 -12.75 -5.09 -0.30
N GLN A 94 -13.32 -6.27 -0.11
CA GLN A 94 -12.57 -7.52 -0.13
C GLN A 94 -12.76 -8.20 -1.48
N LEU A 95 -11.66 -8.66 -2.07
CA LEU A 95 -11.70 -9.48 -3.28
C LEU A 95 -12.17 -10.89 -2.92
N ASP A 96 -13.21 -11.35 -3.60
CA ASP A 96 -13.57 -12.77 -3.64
C ASP A 96 -13.50 -13.24 -5.09
N MET A 97 -12.67 -14.26 -5.36
CA MET A 97 -12.51 -14.86 -6.69
C MET A 97 -13.15 -16.26 -6.78
N GLY A 98 -13.81 -16.73 -5.72
CA GLY A 98 -14.37 -18.09 -5.65
C GLY A 98 -15.52 -18.35 -6.63
N HIS A 99 -16.29 -17.32 -6.97
CA HIS A 99 -17.40 -17.38 -7.95
C HIS A 99 -17.22 -16.41 -9.12
N GLY A 100 -15.95 -16.11 -9.47
CA GLY A 100 -15.55 -14.98 -10.31
C GLY A 100 -15.23 -13.75 -9.45
N PRO A 101 -14.72 -12.64 -10.04
CA PRO A 101 -14.40 -11.44 -9.27
C PRO A 101 -15.69 -10.83 -8.70
N ASP A 102 -15.96 -11.03 -7.41
CA ASP A 102 -17.05 -10.37 -6.71
C ASP A 102 -16.48 -9.61 -5.51
N ASP A 103 -16.82 -8.33 -5.39
CA ASP A 103 -16.30 -7.47 -4.32
C ASP A 103 -17.32 -7.43 -3.18
N ARG A 104 -16.95 -7.93 -2.00
CA ARG A 104 -17.66 -7.58 -0.77
C ARG A 104 -17.20 -6.18 -0.37
N ALA A 105 -17.87 -5.16 -0.88
CA ALA A 105 -17.53 -3.77 -0.59
C ALA A 105 -17.67 -3.47 0.91
N PHE A 106 -16.60 -2.93 1.52
CA PHE A 106 -16.65 -2.30 2.85
C PHE A 106 -17.28 -0.90 2.77
N ALA A 107 -17.12 -0.22 1.63
CA ALA A 107 -17.66 1.11 1.39
C ALA A 107 -18.17 1.22 -0.05
N SER A 108 -19.42 0.85 -0.26
CA SER A 108 -20.19 1.24 -1.45
C SER A 108 -21.67 1.33 -1.09
N LYS A 109 -22.04 2.30 -0.24
CA LYS A 109 -23.41 2.77 -0.20
C LYS A 109 -23.51 4.04 -1.06
N PRO A 110 -24.30 4.02 -2.15
CA PRO A 110 -24.81 5.25 -2.73
C PRO A 110 -25.69 5.93 -1.68
N ASP A 111 -25.45 7.21 -1.38
CA ASP A 111 -26.23 7.99 -0.42
C ASP A 111 -27.74 7.80 -0.64
N GLY A 112 -28.39 7.14 0.32
CA GLY A 112 -29.83 6.92 0.36
C GLY A 112 -30.50 7.98 1.23
N ARG A 113 -31.42 8.74 0.60
CA ARG A 113 -32.43 9.67 1.16
C ARG A 113 -32.02 11.14 1.39
N PHE A 114 -31.97 11.89 0.29
CA PHE A 114 -32.58 13.23 0.22
C PHE A 114 -33.30 13.38 -1.13
N PHE A 115 -34.64 13.32 -1.12
CA PHE A 115 -35.45 13.62 -2.31
C PHE A 115 -35.51 15.13 -2.53
N HIS A 116 -34.54 15.69 -3.26
CA HIS A 116 -34.71 16.98 -3.92
C HIS A 116 -35.14 16.78 -5.38
N PRO A 117 -36.34 17.26 -5.79
CA PRO A 117 -36.90 17.00 -7.12
C PRO A 117 -36.18 17.70 -8.28
N LEU A 118 -35.13 18.49 -8.01
CA LEU A 118 -34.34 19.21 -9.03
C LEU A 118 -33.02 18.52 -9.42
N SER A 119 -32.67 17.38 -8.81
CA SER A 119 -31.43 16.63 -9.10
C SER A 119 -31.57 15.53 -10.18
N LYS A 120 -32.71 15.49 -10.89
CA LYS A 120 -33.00 14.45 -11.90
C LYS A 120 -32.43 14.74 -13.29
N LEU A 121 -31.87 15.93 -13.54
CA LEU A 121 -31.35 16.29 -14.88
C LEU A 121 -29.84 15.99 -15.06
N ASN A 122 -29.04 15.91 -13.98
CA ASN A 122 -27.60 15.60 -14.05
C ASN A 122 -27.25 14.11 -13.92
N ARG A 123 -28.25 13.22 -13.79
CA ARG A 123 -28.05 11.79 -13.50
C ARG A 123 -27.80 10.90 -14.72
N PHE A 124 -27.85 11.45 -15.93
CA PHE A 124 -27.69 10.70 -17.18
C PHE A 124 -26.26 10.73 -17.76
N TYR A 125 -25.29 11.35 -17.07
CA TYR A 125 -23.98 11.67 -17.66
C TYR A 125 -22.76 11.15 -16.87
N GLN A 126 -22.94 10.37 -15.81
CA GLN A 126 -21.82 9.81 -15.03
C GLN A 126 -21.66 8.32 -15.32
N MET A 127 -20.52 7.95 -15.92
CA MET A 127 -20.08 6.56 -16.01
C MET A 127 -20.05 5.95 -14.60
N LYS A 128 -20.78 4.86 -14.40
CA LYS A 128 -20.74 4.11 -13.14
C LYS A 128 -19.52 3.19 -13.18
N PHE A 129 -18.49 3.54 -12.43
CA PHE A 129 -17.37 2.65 -12.19
C PHE A 129 -17.84 1.47 -11.33
N LEU A 130 -17.52 0.25 -11.78
CA LEU A 130 -17.79 -0.97 -11.04
C LEU A 130 -16.48 -1.40 -10.37
N PRO A 131 -16.41 -1.48 -9.03
CA PRO A 131 -15.23 -1.97 -8.32
C PRO A 131 -14.68 -3.29 -8.89
N ARG A 132 -15.60 -4.22 -9.22
CA ARG A 132 -15.32 -5.48 -9.92
C ARG A 132 -14.47 -5.34 -11.18
N GLY A 133 -14.68 -4.28 -11.97
CA GLY A 133 -13.92 -4.03 -13.19
C GLY A 133 -12.45 -3.71 -12.93
N PHE A 134 -12.15 -3.03 -11.82
CA PHE A 134 -10.77 -2.77 -11.39
C PHE A 134 -10.13 -4.00 -10.75
N ALA A 135 -10.90 -4.77 -9.98
CA ALA A 135 -10.44 -6.06 -9.47
C ALA A 135 -10.06 -7.04 -10.60
N GLN A 136 -10.83 -7.07 -11.69
CA GLN A 136 -10.54 -7.90 -12.87
C GLN A 136 -9.16 -7.57 -13.47
N MET A 137 -8.70 -6.31 -13.41
CA MET A 137 -7.38 -5.90 -13.94
C MET A 137 -6.18 -6.52 -13.20
N ALA A 138 -6.41 -7.30 -12.13
CA ALA A 138 -5.39 -8.09 -11.45
C ALA A 138 -4.99 -9.36 -12.21
N ILE A 139 -5.78 -9.79 -13.20
CA ILE A 139 -5.56 -11.02 -13.96
C ILE A 139 -5.44 -10.75 -15.46
N VAL A 140 -4.65 -11.57 -16.18
CA VAL A 140 -4.55 -11.47 -17.64
C VAL A 140 -5.79 -12.08 -18.29
N ASP A 141 -6.18 -13.27 -17.85
CA ASP A 141 -7.39 -13.96 -18.29
C ASP A 141 -7.82 -14.92 -17.17
N GLU A 142 -9.10 -15.26 -17.08
CA GLU A 142 -9.59 -16.28 -16.14
C GLU A 142 -9.07 -17.68 -16.51
N ASP A 143 -8.86 -17.92 -17.81
CA ASP A 143 -8.37 -19.18 -18.40
C ASP A 143 -7.43 -18.85 -19.57
N LEU A 144 -6.16 -18.61 -19.25
CA LEU A 144 -5.15 -18.23 -20.23
C LEU A 144 -4.75 -19.46 -21.06
N GLN A 145 -5.27 -19.54 -22.28
CA GLN A 145 -5.00 -20.68 -23.16
C GLN A 145 -4.24 -20.28 -24.42
N ARG A 146 -3.34 -21.16 -24.87
CA ARG A 146 -2.55 -20.95 -26.08
C ARG A 146 -3.40 -20.75 -27.33
N GLN A 147 -4.54 -21.44 -27.43
CA GLN A 147 -5.44 -21.31 -28.58
C GLN A 147 -6.11 -19.93 -28.66
N ASN A 148 -6.19 -19.21 -27.54
CA ASN A 148 -6.86 -17.92 -27.48
C ASN A 148 -5.92 -16.74 -27.80
N TYR A 149 -4.61 -16.96 -27.84
CA TYR A 149 -3.62 -15.89 -27.91
C TYR A 149 -2.44 -16.22 -28.82
N ASP A 150 -1.94 -15.18 -29.48
CA ASP A 150 -0.64 -15.17 -30.13
C ASP A 150 0.38 -14.44 -29.25
N PHE A 151 1.59 -14.98 -29.16
CA PHE A 151 2.67 -14.51 -28.29
C PHE A 151 3.92 -14.17 -29.12
N ALA A 152 4.38 -12.93 -29.02
CA ALA A 152 5.59 -12.46 -29.71
C ALA A 152 6.65 -11.97 -28.72
N LEU A 153 7.85 -12.54 -28.76
CA LEU A 153 8.98 -12.07 -27.95
C LEU A 153 9.48 -10.72 -28.46
N VAL A 154 9.45 -9.71 -27.58
CA VAL A 154 9.91 -8.36 -27.89
C VAL A 154 11.37 -8.18 -27.49
N ARG A 155 11.69 -8.43 -26.21
CA ARG A 155 13.02 -8.19 -25.63
C ARG A 155 13.19 -8.87 -24.27
N ARG A 156 14.36 -8.69 -23.67
CA ARG A 156 14.61 -8.96 -22.25
C ARG A 156 14.79 -7.64 -21.51
N GLU A 157 14.28 -7.56 -20.30
CA GLU A 157 14.31 -6.33 -19.48
C GLU A 157 14.45 -6.69 -18.00
N PHE A 158 15.07 -5.81 -17.21
CA PHE A 158 15.11 -5.97 -15.75
C PHE A 158 14.05 -5.08 -15.11
N LEU A 159 13.24 -5.67 -14.23
CA LEU A 159 12.35 -4.96 -13.32
C LEU A 159 12.92 -5.11 -11.91
N GLY A 160 13.67 -4.10 -11.45
CA GLY A 160 14.47 -4.23 -10.22
C GLY A 160 15.57 -5.28 -10.35
N GLU A 161 15.57 -6.28 -9.46
CA GLU A 161 16.48 -7.44 -9.50
C GLU A 161 15.96 -8.59 -10.39
N VAL A 162 14.72 -8.48 -10.87
CA VAL A 162 14.04 -9.55 -11.60
C VAL A 162 14.32 -9.40 -13.08
N ARG A 163 14.91 -10.41 -13.70
CA ARG A 163 15.10 -10.46 -15.14
C ARG A 163 13.83 -11.03 -15.78
N CYS A 164 13.33 -10.35 -16.80
CA CYS A 164 12.09 -10.70 -17.48
C CYS A 164 12.27 -10.90 -18.99
N LEU A 165 11.51 -11.84 -19.55
CA LEU A 165 11.16 -11.94 -20.95
C LEU A 165 9.93 -11.07 -21.20
N VAL A 166 9.98 -10.18 -22.19
CA VAL A 166 8.89 -9.28 -22.54
C VAL A 166 8.18 -9.83 -23.77
N LEU A 167 6.90 -10.18 -23.61
CA LEU A 167 6.08 -10.76 -24.68
C LEU A 167 4.90 -9.84 -24.98
N ASP A 168 4.62 -9.60 -26.26
CA ASP A 168 3.34 -9.03 -26.68
C ASP A 168 2.31 -10.17 -26.81
N ILE A 169 1.12 -9.96 -26.27
CA ILE A 169 -0.01 -10.87 -26.28
C ILE A 169 -1.15 -10.24 -27.08
N ASN A 170 -1.62 -10.94 -28.10
CA ASN A 170 -2.79 -10.54 -28.89
C ASN A 170 -3.83 -11.66 -28.90
N PRO A 171 -5.12 -11.35 -28.63
CA PRO A 171 -6.17 -12.36 -28.72
C PRO A 171 -6.39 -12.78 -30.17
N ASN A 172 -6.52 -14.09 -30.39
CA ASN A 172 -6.86 -14.65 -31.69
C ASN A 172 -8.30 -14.28 -32.07
N PRO A 173 -8.64 -14.20 -33.37
CA PRO A 173 -10.00 -13.96 -33.82
C PRO A 173 -10.99 -15.00 -33.26
N HIS A 174 -12.22 -14.57 -32.97
CA HIS A 174 -13.34 -15.44 -32.53
C HIS A 174 -13.18 -16.15 -31.17
N THR A 175 -12.36 -15.61 -30.25
CA THR A 175 -12.08 -16.19 -28.92
C THR A 175 -12.98 -15.66 -27.78
N GLY A 176 -14.01 -14.89 -28.13
CA GLY A 176 -14.93 -14.24 -27.18
C GLY A 176 -14.62 -12.75 -26.98
N ASN A 177 -15.30 -12.12 -26.02
CA ASN A 177 -15.09 -10.72 -25.62
C ASN A 177 -14.23 -10.64 -24.35
N GLY A 178 -13.57 -9.50 -24.12
CA GLY A 178 -12.88 -9.24 -22.85
C GLY A 178 -11.54 -9.98 -22.65
N ARG A 179 -10.88 -10.41 -23.73
CA ARG A 179 -9.54 -11.02 -23.71
C ARG A 179 -8.46 -9.96 -23.59
N PHE A 180 -7.36 -10.26 -22.91
CA PHE A 180 -6.29 -9.27 -22.72
C PHE A 180 -5.51 -9.03 -24.01
N LYS A 181 -5.24 -7.77 -24.32
CA LYS A 181 -4.36 -7.36 -25.41
C LYS A 181 -3.34 -6.37 -24.86
N GLY A 182 -2.06 -6.69 -25.02
CA GLY A 182 -1.01 -5.82 -24.52
C GLY A 182 0.34 -6.53 -24.41
N ARG A 183 1.09 -6.15 -23.39
CA ARG A 183 2.45 -6.64 -23.14
C ARG A 183 2.53 -7.25 -21.75
N VAL A 184 3.23 -8.37 -21.63
CA VAL A 184 3.52 -9.05 -20.37
C VAL A 184 5.02 -9.15 -20.14
N TRP A 185 5.41 -9.06 -18.87
CA TRP A 185 6.77 -9.31 -18.39
C TRP A 185 6.73 -10.61 -17.59
N VAL A 186 7.44 -11.60 -18.09
CA VAL A 186 7.54 -12.94 -17.52
C VAL A 186 8.91 -13.11 -16.90
N GLU A 187 8.99 -13.42 -15.62
CA GLU A 187 10.28 -13.61 -14.96
C GLU A 187 11.00 -14.89 -15.44
N ASP A 188 12.34 -14.86 -15.46
CA ASP A 188 13.15 -15.86 -16.18
C ASP A 188 13.38 -17.21 -15.47
N GLN A 189 12.96 -17.39 -14.21
CA GLN A 189 13.20 -18.62 -13.44
C GLN A 189 12.02 -19.60 -13.53
N ASP A 190 10.86 -19.18 -13.02
CA ASP A 190 9.66 -20.03 -12.94
C ASP A 190 8.61 -19.65 -13.99
N TYR A 191 8.84 -18.60 -14.78
CA TYR A 191 7.95 -18.10 -15.84
C TYR A 191 6.64 -17.49 -15.33
N ASN A 192 6.67 -16.86 -14.15
CA ASN A 192 5.52 -16.10 -13.64
C ASN A 192 5.36 -14.77 -14.38
N ILE A 193 4.12 -14.37 -14.69
CA ILE A 193 3.82 -13.01 -15.14
C ILE A 193 3.93 -12.07 -13.93
N VAL A 194 4.85 -11.11 -13.98
CA VAL A 194 5.11 -10.17 -12.87
C VAL A 194 4.62 -8.75 -13.15
N ARG A 195 4.41 -8.41 -14.42
CA ARG A 195 3.79 -7.16 -14.86
C ARG A 195 3.05 -7.39 -16.16
N PHE A 196 1.94 -6.69 -16.36
CA PHE A 196 1.29 -6.64 -17.65
C PHE A 196 0.61 -5.29 -17.87
N ASN A 197 0.72 -4.78 -19.09
CA ASN A 197 0.25 -3.47 -19.50
C ASN A 197 -0.57 -3.59 -20.77
N GLY A 198 -1.81 -3.11 -20.76
CA GLY A 198 -2.70 -3.25 -21.90
C GLY A 198 -4.14 -2.93 -21.58
N THR A 199 -5.06 -3.56 -22.31
CA THR A 199 -6.51 -3.41 -22.14
C THR A 199 -7.21 -4.72 -22.49
N TYR A 200 -8.50 -4.83 -22.20
CA TYR A 200 -9.32 -5.97 -22.63
C TYR A 200 -9.99 -5.69 -23.98
N PHE A 201 -10.13 -6.71 -24.81
CA PHE A 201 -10.60 -6.65 -26.19
C PHE A 201 -11.24 -7.99 -26.61
N PRO A 202 -12.20 -8.03 -27.55
CA PRO A 202 -12.98 -6.92 -28.09
C PRO A 202 -13.96 -6.36 -27.06
N HIS A 203 -14.31 -5.08 -27.24
CA HIS A 203 -15.25 -4.36 -26.39
C HIS A 203 -16.69 -4.73 -26.76
N PRO A 204 -17.49 -5.30 -25.84
CA PRO A 204 -18.94 -5.38 -26.01
C PRO A 204 -19.54 -3.99 -26.25
N ARG A 205 -20.62 -3.91 -27.05
CA ARG A 205 -21.32 -2.63 -27.30
C ARG A 205 -21.79 -2.02 -25.99
N GLY A 206 -21.42 -0.76 -25.74
CA GLY A 206 -21.80 -0.01 -24.53
C GLY A 206 -20.92 -0.29 -23.30
N SER A 207 -19.85 -1.06 -23.44
CA SER A 207 -18.84 -1.26 -22.40
C SER A 207 -17.49 -0.65 -22.80
N TYR A 208 -16.73 -0.21 -21.82
CA TYR A 208 -15.45 0.45 -22.00
C TYR A 208 -14.43 -0.23 -21.09
N PHE A 209 -13.33 -0.71 -21.67
CA PHE A 209 -12.20 -1.21 -20.90
C PHE A 209 -11.15 -0.11 -20.85
N LEU A 210 -10.65 0.15 -19.64
CA LEU A 210 -9.59 1.12 -19.43
C LEU A 210 -8.26 0.51 -19.87
N HIS A 211 -7.29 1.37 -20.18
CA HIS A 211 -5.90 0.95 -20.22
C HIS A 211 -5.36 0.87 -18.79
N PHE A 212 -4.59 -0.18 -18.52
CA PHE A 212 -4.06 -0.42 -17.18
C PHE A 212 -2.68 -1.07 -17.21
N ASP A 213 -1.95 -0.90 -16.11
CA ASP A 213 -0.65 -1.48 -15.80
C ASP A 213 -0.74 -2.19 -14.46
N SER A 214 -0.63 -3.51 -14.47
CA SER A 214 -0.80 -4.38 -13.31
C SER A 214 0.54 -4.99 -12.90
N TRP A 215 0.83 -4.96 -11.61
CA TRP A 215 2.09 -5.42 -11.02
C TRP A 215 1.85 -6.49 -9.97
N ARG A 216 2.60 -7.59 -10.08
CA ARG A 216 2.67 -8.65 -9.08
C ARG A 216 4.01 -8.60 -8.35
N MET A 217 3.96 -8.76 -7.04
CA MET A 217 5.15 -8.78 -6.18
C MET A 217 5.39 -10.20 -5.66
N ASN A 218 6.66 -10.53 -5.44
CA ASN A 218 7.01 -11.79 -4.81
C ASN A 218 6.83 -11.67 -3.30
N LEU A 219 5.73 -12.20 -2.79
CA LEU A 219 5.31 -12.05 -1.38
C LEU A 219 5.72 -13.24 -0.50
N ARG A 220 5.87 -14.41 -1.11
CA ARG A 220 6.49 -15.61 -0.53
C ARG A 220 7.38 -16.26 -1.58
N PRO A 221 8.34 -17.11 -1.19
CA PRO A 221 9.11 -17.87 -2.17
C PRO A 221 8.20 -18.61 -3.16
N GLY A 222 8.41 -18.38 -4.46
CA GLY A 222 7.59 -18.96 -5.53
C GLY A 222 6.17 -18.40 -5.70
N LEU A 223 5.76 -17.40 -4.90
CA LEU A 223 4.41 -16.83 -4.92
C LEU A 223 4.43 -15.36 -5.38
N TRP A 224 3.89 -15.12 -6.57
CA TRP A 224 3.73 -13.78 -7.15
C TRP A 224 2.27 -13.36 -7.13
N LEU A 225 1.94 -12.32 -6.36
CA LEU A 225 0.55 -11.89 -6.15
C LEU A 225 0.36 -10.42 -6.55
N PRO A 226 -0.82 -10.03 -7.06
CA PRO A 226 -1.13 -8.65 -7.41
C PRO A 226 -0.97 -7.73 -6.21
N ALA A 227 -0.33 -6.58 -6.43
CA ALA A 227 -0.12 -5.58 -5.39
C ALA A 227 -0.62 -4.20 -5.83
N TYR A 228 -0.34 -3.84 -7.08
CA TYR A 228 -0.62 -2.51 -7.63
C TYR A 228 -1.22 -2.62 -9.02
N ILE A 229 -2.23 -1.80 -9.28
CA ILE A 229 -2.76 -1.58 -10.63
C ILE A 229 -2.88 -0.07 -10.81
N TYR A 230 -2.34 0.43 -11.91
CA TYR A 230 -2.56 1.80 -12.37
C TYR A 230 -3.47 1.77 -13.59
N SER A 231 -4.48 2.61 -13.64
CA SER A 231 -5.32 2.78 -14.83
C SER A 231 -5.33 4.23 -15.26
N GLU A 232 -5.22 4.46 -16.57
CA GLU A 232 -5.26 5.80 -17.13
C GLU A 232 -5.96 5.77 -18.47
N GLU A 233 -6.76 6.80 -18.71
CA GLU A 233 -7.40 7.00 -20.00
C GLU A 233 -7.45 8.49 -20.29
N SER A 234 -7.06 8.90 -21.49
CA SER A 234 -6.90 10.33 -21.83
C SER A 234 -7.87 10.81 -22.89
N ASN A 235 -8.60 9.95 -23.59
CA ASN A 235 -9.45 10.36 -24.73
C ASN A 235 -10.62 9.41 -25.03
N LEU A 236 -11.10 8.66 -24.03
CA LEU A 236 -12.14 7.65 -24.29
C LEU A 236 -13.50 8.32 -24.50
N ARG A 237 -13.99 8.26 -25.74
CA ARG A 237 -15.27 8.87 -26.13
C ARG A 237 -16.45 8.06 -25.58
N PHE A 238 -17.23 8.69 -24.72
CA PHE A 238 -18.49 8.17 -24.22
C PHE A 238 -19.65 9.09 -24.60
N GLY A 239 -20.74 8.50 -25.11
CA GLY A 239 -21.90 9.27 -25.57
C GLY A 239 -21.59 10.18 -26.78
N PHE A 240 -22.43 11.20 -26.99
CA PHE A 240 -22.37 12.03 -28.19
C PHE A 240 -21.32 13.16 -28.15
N ASN A 241 -20.78 13.53 -26.98
CA ASN A 241 -19.84 14.67 -26.87
C ASN A 241 -18.97 14.70 -25.59
N HIS A 242 -18.71 13.55 -24.96
CA HIS A 242 -17.88 13.50 -23.74
C HIS A 242 -16.66 12.61 -23.94
N THR A 243 -15.50 13.11 -23.50
CA THR A 243 -14.27 12.34 -23.37
C THR A 243 -14.03 12.04 -21.90
N LEU A 244 -13.67 10.80 -21.60
CA LEU A 244 -13.31 10.37 -20.26
C LEU A 244 -11.79 10.48 -20.11
N HIS A 245 -11.38 11.39 -19.23
CA HIS A 245 -9.98 11.59 -18.87
C HIS A 245 -9.89 11.21 -17.38
N LEU A 246 -9.18 10.13 -17.06
CA LEU A 246 -9.07 9.66 -15.69
C LEU A 246 -7.72 9.03 -15.39
N LYS A 247 -7.37 9.05 -14.11
CA LYS A 247 -6.30 8.26 -13.53
C LYS A 247 -6.84 7.52 -12.31
N ALA A 248 -6.39 6.29 -12.09
CA ALA A 248 -6.79 5.48 -10.96
C ALA A 248 -5.63 4.66 -10.42
N GLN A 249 -5.63 4.45 -9.11
CA GLN A 249 -4.76 3.50 -8.43
C GLN A 249 -5.61 2.48 -7.70
N THR A 250 -5.29 1.20 -7.93
CA THR A 250 -5.81 0.10 -7.14
C THR A 250 -4.66 -0.55 -6.37
N ARG A 251 -4.86 -0.78 -5.07
CA ARG A 251 -3.92 -1.46 -4.17
C ARG A 251 -4.57 -2.68 -3.58
N MET A 252 -3.77 -3.73 -3.43
CA MET A 252 -4.20 -4.98 -2.81
C MET A 252 -3.28 -5.32 -1.65
N TRP A 253 -3.85 -5.70 -0.51
CA TRP A 253 -3.10 -6.15 0.67
C TRP A 253 -3.93 -7.06 1.56
N GLY A 254 -3.33 -7.56 2.65
CA GLY A 254 -4.01 -8.45 3.58
C GLY A 254 -4.11 -9.87 3.05
N TYR A 255 -3.08 -10.36 2.35
CA TYR A 255 -3.04 -11.77 1.94
C TYR A 255 -2.87 -12.72 3.14
N ASP A 256 -2.31 -12.26 4.27
CA ASP A 256 -2.03 -13.07 5.47
C ASP A 256 -2.88 -12.64 6.69
N LEU A 257 -4.11 -12.16 6.48
CA LEU A 257 -4.97 -11.72 7.60
C LEU A 257 -5.32 -12.85 8.58
N GLN A 258 -5.22 -14.11 8.15
CA GLN A 258 -5.54 -15.27 8.99
C GLN A 258 -4.59 -15.42 10.19
N LYS A 259 -3.34 -14.91 10.11
CA LYS A 259 -2.40 -14.93 11.25
C LYS A 259 -2.79 -14.02 12.42
N PHE A 260 -3.71 -13.09 12.22
CA PHE A 260 -4.27 -12.32 13.33
C PHE A 260 -5.32 -13.10 14.13
N ASN A 261 -5.63 -14.35 13.75
CA ASN A 261 -6.38 -15.26 14.61
C ASN A 261 -5.42 -15.88 15.63
N ARG A 262 -5.55 -15.48 16.90
CA ARG A 262 -4.75 -15.95 18.05
C ARG A 262 -4.82 -17.46 18.35
N ASN A 263 -5.39 -18.28 17.47
CA ASN A 263 -5.36 -19.74 17.64
C ASN A 263 -3.92 -20.28 17.64
N ASP A 264 -3.00 -19.57 16.98
CA ASP A 264 -1.57 -19.92 16.96
C ASP A 264 -0.89 -19.64 18.32
N GLU A 265 -1.37 -18.66 19.11
CA GLU A 265 -0.86 -18.38 20.48
C GLU A 265 -1.16 -19.55 21.44
N LEU A 266 -2.27 -20.28 21.24
CA LEU A 266 -2.61 -21.47 22.03
C LEU A 266 -1.61 -22.61 21.83
N THR A 267 -1.00 -22.70 20.65
CA THR A 267 0.02 -23.74 20.35
C THR A 267 1.42 -23.37 20.84
N GLU A 268 1.75 -22.09 20.99
CA GLU A 268 3.07 -21.63 21.44
C GLU A 268 3.25 -21.76 22.96
N ILE A 269 2.16 -21.68 23.74
CA ILE A 269 2.19 -21.70 25.21
C ILE A 269 2.45 -23.10 25.81
N VAL A 270 2.46 -24.18 25.02
CA VAL A 270 2.51 -25.56 25.56
C VAL A 270 3.91 -26.17 25.64
N VAL A 271 4.94 -25.58 25.01
CA VAL A 271 6.23 -26.29 24.81
C VAL A 271 7.31 -25.99 25.87
N ASP A 272 7.23 -24.89 26.64
CA ASP A 272 8.37 -24.45 27.48
C ASP A 272 8.02 -23.93 28.90
N ALA A 273 7.09 -24.59 29.61
CA ALA A 273 6.84 -24.30 31.03
C ALA A 273 7.19 -25.48 31.95
N PRO A 274 8.48 -25.70 32.31
CA PRO A 274 8.88 -26.68 33.34
C PRO A 274 8.55 -26.23 34.78
N GLN A 275 7.92 -25.07 34.98
CA GLN A 275 7.44 -24.59 36.28
C GLN A 275 5.96 -24.23 36.20
N SER A 276 5.19 -24.66 37.20
CA SER A 276 3.80 -24.25 37.41
C SER A 276 3.67 -22.74 37.27
N VAL A 277 2.87 -22.27 36.32
CA VAL A 277 2.52 -20.85 36.15
C VAL A 277 1.95 -20.38 37.48
N ARG A 278 2.76 -19.62 38.25
CA ARG A 278 2.29 -18.97 39.47
C ARG A 278 1.48 -17.76 39.04
N ASP A 279 0.19 -17.83 39.30
CA ASP A 279 -0.72 -16.72 39.15
C ASP A 279 -0.22 -15.52 39.98
N GLN A 280 0.31 -14.50 39.30
CA GLN A 280 0.87 -13.30 39.94
C GLN A 280 -0.22 -12.42 40.58
N THR A 281 -1.50 -12.81 40.49
CA THR A 281 -2.62 -12.08 41.09
C THR A 281 -2.76 -12.27 42.61
N THR A 282 -1.92 -13.07 43.27
CA THR A 282 -2.04 -13.37 44.72
C THR A 282 -1.88 -12.15 45.64
N GLY A 283 -1.52 -10.97 45.10
CA GLY A 283 -1.49 -9.68 45.79
C GLY A 283 -2.16 -8.52 45.03
N ALA A 284 -2.92 -8.80 43.97
CA ALA A 284 -3.64 -7.78 43.22
C ALA A 284 -4.84 -7.30 44.03
N GLN A 285 -4.84 -6.02 44.42
CA GLN A 285 -6.03 -5.38 45.01
C GLN A 285 -7.05 -5.09 43.91
N ASP A 286 -8.34 -5.16 44.24
CA ASP A 286 -9.40 -4.74 43.34
C ASP A 286 -9.16 -3.28 42.89
N ALA A 287 -9.28 -3.03 41.59
CA ALA A 287 -9.13 -1.70 41.04
C ALA A 287 -10.15 -0.74 41.66
N THR A 288 -9.73 0.46 42.03
CA THR A 288 -10.66 1.49 42.52
C THR A 288 -11.69 1.85 41.44
N PRO A 289 -12.85 2.47 41.77
CA PRO A 289 -13.84 2.82 40.75
C PRO A 289 -13.30 3.68 39.60
N VAL A 290 -12.37 4.60 39.90
CA VAL A 290 -11.74 5.46 38.89
C VAL A 290 -10.75 4.68 38.03
N GLU A 291 -9.94 3.80 38.63
CA GLU A 291 -9.05 2.92 37.88
C GLU A 291 -9.83 1.93 37.02
N SER A 292 -10.91 1.36 37.54
CA SER A 292 -11.82 0.49 36.80
C SER A 292 -12.38 1.19 35.57
N GLN A 293 -12.79 2.45 35.69
CA GLN A 293 -13.25 3.24 34.54
C GLN A 293 -12.15 3.46 33.50
N ARG A 294 -10.91 3.75 33.92
CA ARG A 294 -9.76 3.90 33.01
C ARG A 294 -9.40 2.60 32.30
N LEU A 295 -9.40 1.48 33.03
CA LEU A 295 -9.20 0.14 32.47
C LEU A 295 -10.30 -0.19 31.46
N TRP A 296 -11.55 0.19 31.74
CA TRP A 296 -12.67 -0.02 30.83
C TRP A 296 -12.56 0.80 29.53
N GLU A 297 -12.13 2.05 29.62
CA GLU A 297 -11.82 2.88 28.45
C GLU A 297 -10.64 2.31 27.67
N ARG A 298 -9.62 1.78 28.35
CA ARG A 298 -8.49 1.12 27.71
C ARG A 298 -8.89 -0.17 26.99
N GLN A 299 -9.78 -0.96 27.56
CA GLN A 299 -10.34 -2.14 26.92
C GLN A 299 -11.09 -1.77 25.63
N ALA A 300 -11.87 -0.68 25.64
CA ALA A 300 -12.56 -0.19 24.45
C ALA A 300 -11.58 0.21 23.33
N GLU A 301 -10.49 0.90 23.69
CA GLU A 301 -9.41 1.24 22.79
C GLU A 301 -8.76 -0.01 22.18
N GLU A 302 -8.37 -0.98 23.01
CA GLU A 302 -7.69 -2.19 22.57
C GLU A 302 -8.57 -3.08 21.68
N ASN A 303 -9.83 -3.31 22.07
CA ASN A 303 -10.78 -4.07 21.26
C ASN A 303 -10.96 -3.45 19.86
N THR A 304 -11.01 -2.13 19.79
CA THR A 304 -11.19 -1.40 18.54
C THR A 304 -9.97 -1.52 17.64
N ILE A 305 -8.77 -1.26 18.18
CA ILE A 305 -7.52 -1.35 17.42
C ILE A 305 -7.25 -2.79 16.98
N GLU A 306 -7.51 -3.77 17.84
CA GLU A 306 -7.40 -5.20 17.50
C GLU A 306 -8.37 -5.57 16.37
N ARG A 307 -9.63 -5.12 16.45
CA ARG A 307 -10.62 -5.35 15.39
C ARG A 307 -10.15 -4.78 14.06
N LEU A 308 -9.72 -3.52 14.04
CA LEU A 308 -9.26 -2.83 12.83
C LEU A 308 -7.98 -3.47 12.25
N GLN A 309 -7.07 -3.93 13.10
CA GLN A 309 -5.85 -4.64 12.67
C GLN A 309 -6.18 -6.01 12.09
N LYS A 310 -7.07 -6.78 12.75
CA LYS A 310 -7.45 -8.14 12.33
C LYS A 310 -8.04 -8.16 10.93
N ILE A 311 -8.86 -7.17 10.59
CA ILE A 311 -9.48 -7.05 9.26
C ILE A 311 -8.58 -6.36 8.24
N GLY A 312 -7.37 -5.94 8.62
CA GLY A 312 -6.41 -5.31 7.72
C GLY A 312 -6.67 -3.84 7.42
N LEU A 313 -7.45 -3.12 8.24
CA LEU A 313 -7.61 -1.67 8.09
C LEU A 313 -6.52 -0.88 8.79
N VAL A 314 -5.99 -1.37 9.92
CA VAL A 314 -4.88 -0.75 10.64
C VAL A 314 -3.62 -1.60 10.50
N ALA A 315 -2.49 -0.97 10.16
CA ALA A 315 -1.21 -1.63 10.03
C ALA A 315 -0.76 -2.22 11.38
N PRO A 316 -0.14 -3.42 11.42
CA PRO A 316 0.55 -3.90 12.62
C PRO A 316 1.62 -2.92 13.06
N SER A 317 1.95 -2.92 14.36
CA SER A 317 2.93 -1.96 14.86
C SER A 317 4.30 -2.12 14.20
N GLY A 318 4.96 -0.99 13.91
CA GLY A 318 6.18 -0.96 13.13
C GLY A 318 6.93 0.38 13.16
N GLU A 319 7.86 0.56 12.23
CA GLU A 319 8.77 1.71 12.18
C GLU A 319 8.04 3.05 11.99
N VAL A 320 6.96 3.08 11.20
CA VAL A 320 6.19 4.32 10.98
C VAL A 320 5.59 4.82 12.29
N ASP A 321 5.05 3.93 13.13
CA ASP A 321 4.50 4.29 14.44
C ASP A 321 5.55 4.99 15.31
N LYS A 322 6.79 4.48 15.33
CA LYS A 322 7.91 5.08 16.09
C LYS A 322 8.23 6.49 15.62
N VAL A 323 8.19 6.74 14.31
CA VAL A 323 8.40 8.08 13.74
C VAL A 323 7.27 9.02 14.14
N LEU A 324 6.02 8.58 14.07
CA LEU A 324 4.87 9.35 14.55
C LEU A 324 4.99 9.65 16.05
N LEU A 325 5.39 8.65 16.85
CA LEU A 325 5.57 8.78 18.29
C LEU A 325 6.71 9.75 18.65
N THR A 326 7.75 9.86 17.81
CA THR A 326 8.80 10.87 17.98
C THR A 326 8.23 12.29 17.91
N VAL A 327 7.33 12.55 16.97
CA VAL A 327 6.65 13.85 16.84
C VAL A 327 5.71 14.10 18.02
N VAL A 328 4.97 13.07 18.47
CA VAL A 328 4.14 13.14 19.69
C VAL A 328 4.99 13.50 20.91
N ASN A 329 6.11 12.79 21.12
CA ASN A 329 6.99 13.00 22.27
C ASN A 329 7.58 14.41 22.27
N ASN A 330 7.96 14.94 21.10
CA ASN A 330 8.41 16.33 20.97
C ASN A 330 7.33 17.30 21.48
N LEU A 331 6.05 17.09 21.12
CA LEU A 331 4.95 17.94 21.57
C LEU A 331 4.66 17.78 23.07
N LEU A 332 4.71 16.56 23.61
CA LEU A 332 4.48 16.29 25.04
C LEU A 332 5.54 16.98 25.91
N VAL A 333 6.82 16.79 25.57
CA VAL A 333 7.94 17.30 26.34
C VAL A 333 7.95 18.83 26.34
N THR A 334 7.79 19.48 25.19
CA THR A 334 7.83 20.94 25.13
C THR A 334 6.62 21.62 25.76
N ASN A 335 5.50 20.91 25.88
CA ASN A 335 4.29 21.40 26.55
C ASN A 335 4.15 20.94 28.01
N SER A 336 5.13 20.19 28.54
CA SER A 336 5.09 19.65 29.91
C SER A 336 3.79 18.89 30.20
N LEU A 337 3.35 18.07 29.24
CA LEU A 337 2.13 17.26 29.39
C LEU A 337 2.48 15.89 29.97
N GLU A 338 1.89 15.56 31.13
CA GLU A 338 1.95 14.24 31.74
C GLU A 338 0.63 13.50 31.49
N ILE A 339 0.59 12.70 30.43
CA ILE A 339 -0.60 11.92 30.05
C ILE A 339 -0.37 10.45 30.40
N GLN A 340 -1.32 9.87 31.12
CA GLN A 340 -1.35 8.44 31.45
C GLN A 340 -2.72 7.83 31.14
N PRO A 341 -2.78 6.64 30.50
CA PRO A 341 -1.66 5.82 30.01
C PRO A 341 -0.90 6.47 28.83
N GLU A 342 0.23 5.86 28.47
CA GLU A 342 1.07 6.32 27.36
C GLU A 342 0.31 6.42 26.04
N ILE A 343 0.71 7.40 25.21
CA ILE A 343 0.12 7.61 23.90
C ILE A 343 0.74 6.63 22.90
N ARG A 344 -0.13 6.01 22.10
CA ARG A 344 0.26 5.16 20.98
C ARG A 344 -0.07 5.85 19.67
N THR A 345 0.63 5.47 18.61
CA THR A 345 0.37 5.92 17.25
C THR A 345 0.15 4.69 16.37
N ARG A 346 -0.81 4.76 15.45
CA ARG A 346 -1.10 3.69 14.49
C ARG A 346 -1.43 4.26 13.12
N VAL A 347 -1.20 3.46 12.10
CA VAL A 347 -1.46 3.83 10.70
C VAL A 347 -2.71 3.12 10.19
N LEU A 348 -3.70 3.89 9.77
CA LEU A 348 -4.85 3.38 9.00
C LEU A 348 -4.42 3.23 7.53
N LEU A 349 -4.69 2.10 6.89
CA LEU A 349 -4.15 1.75 5.58
C LEU A 349 -4.89 2.41 4.39
N SER A 350 -6.02 3.07 4.66
CA SER A 350 -6.84 3.76 3.66
C SER A 350 -6.19 5.05 3.13
N SER A 351 -6.63 5.45 1.93
CA SER A 351 -6.19 6.67 1.22
C SER A 351 -6.91 7.97 1.61
N PRO A 352 -8.18 7.98 2.07
CA PRO A 352 -8.82 9.20 2.51
C PRO A 352 -8.04 9.87 3.63
N LEU A 353 -8.00 11.20 3.62
CA LEU A 353 -7.21 12.03 4.53
C LEU A 353 -7.94 12.17 5.86
N GLU A 354 -7.68 11.24 6.77
CA GLU A 354 -8.33 11.20 8.08
C GLU A 354 -7.31 10.98 9.19
N SER A 355 -7.62 11.58 10.33
CA SER A 355 -6.92 11.39 11.60
C SER A 355 -7.96 11.41 12.71
N PHE A 356 -7.75 10.59 13.73
CA PHE A 356 -8.62 10.54 14.91
C PHE A 356 -7.89 9.93 16.10
N ALA A 357 -8.35 10.25 17.31
CA ALA A 357 -7.89 9.62 18.54
C ALA A 357 -8.93 8.61 19.08
N ILE A 358 -8.49 7.35 19.25
CA ILE A 358 -9.19 6.33 20.04
C ILE A 358 -8.48 6.23 21.39
N GLY A 359 -9.02 6.87 22.41
CA GLY A 359 -8.51 6.79 23.77
C GLY A 359 -7.17 7.49 23.81
N HIS A 360 -6.11 6.74 24.08
CA HIS A 360 -4.74 7.24 24.03
C HIS A 360 -4.00 6.82 22.74
N THR A 361 -4.69 6.27 21.75
CA THR A 361 -4.12 5.92 20.44
C THR A 361 -4.50 6.95 19.39
N ILE A 362 -3.51 7.62 18.81
CA ILE A 362 -3.65 8.49 17.63
C ILE A 362 -3.56 7.61 16.38
N VAL A 363 -4.59 7.67 15.52
CA VAL A 363 -4.62 6.97 14.24
C VAL A 363 -4.54 7.98 13.10
N ILE A 364 -3.64 7.74 12.15
CA ILE A 364 -3.45 8.60 10.96
C ILE A 364 -3.51 7.74 9.71
N SER A 365 -4.26 8.16 8.70
CA SER A 365 -4.34 7.43 7.44
C SER A 365 -3.05 7.50 6.63
N ARG A 366 -2.76 6.41 5.92
CA ARG A 366 -1.65 6.30 4.98
C ARG A 366 -1.72 7.40 3.94
N GLY A 367 -2.91 7.67 3.41
CA GLY A 367 -3.10 8.73 2.43
C GLY A 367 -2.75 10.11 2.98
N LEU A 368 -3.09 10.41 4.24
CA LEU A 368 -2.66 11.65 4.90
C LEU A 368 -1.14 11.70 5.06
N LEU A 369 -0.52 10.62 5.52
CA LEU A 369 0.94 10.54 5.63
C LEU A 369 1.64 10.71 4.28
N ASP A 370 1.06 10.23 3.18
CA ASP A 370 1.62 10.35 1.83
C ASP A 370 1.68 11.79 1.34
N VAL A 371 0.65 12.59 1.62
CA VAL A 371 0.48 13.93 1.02
C VAL A 371 1.11 15.06 1.83
N LEU A 372 1.48 14.82 3.09
CA LEU A 372 2.09 15.83 3.95
C LEU A 372 3.48 16.21 3.44
N PRO A 373 3.78 17.51 3.26
CA PRO A 373 5.03 17.96 2.65
C PRO A 373 6.23 17.85 3.59
N ASP A 374 6.04 17.90 4.90
CA ASP A 374 7.12 17.94 5.89
C ASP A 374 6.65 17.54 7.32
N GLU A 375 7.61 17.46 8.23
CA GLU A 375 7.37 17.14 9.65
C GLU A 375 6.54 18.20 10.40
N PRO A 376 6.72 19.53 10.21
CA PRO A 376 5.81 20.53 10.79
C PRO A 376 4.34 20.34 10.39
N SER A 377 4.07 19.97 9.13
CA SER A 377 2.70 19.65 8.69
C SER A 377 2.16 18.40 9.36
N LEU A 378 2.99 17.38 9.59
CA LEU A 378 2.63 16.21 10.38
C LEU A 378 2.38 16.57 11.86
N ALA A 379 3.21 17.42 12.45
CA ALA A 379 3.05 17.89 13.81
C ALA A 379 1.74 18.66 14.00
N MET A 380 1.28 19.42 13.00
CA MET A 380 -0.04 20.06 13.02
C MET A 380 -1.16 19.03 13.17
N VAL A 381 -1.16 17.96 12.37
CA VAL A 381 -2.16 16.89 12.45
C VAL A 381 -2.10 16.20 13.81
N ILE A 382 -0.89 15.83 14.26
CA ILE A 382 -0.69 15.15 15.55
C ILE A 382 -1.11 16.04 16.72
N ALA A 383 -0.82 17.35 16.68
CA ALA A 383 -1.18 18.28 17.75
C ALA A 383 -2.71 18.37 17.92
N HIS A 384 -3.47 18.29 16.82
CA HIS A 384 -4.94 18.22 16.86
C HIS A 384 -5.45 16.98 17.59
N GLU A 385 -4.96 15.81 17.20
CA GLU A 385 -5.39 14.56 17.83
C GLU A 385 -4.90 14.45 19.29
N LEU A 386 -3.68 14.96 19.57
CA LEU A 386 -3.15 15.06 20.91
C LEU A 386 -3.97 16.02 21.79
N ALA A 387 -4.51 17.10 21.21
CA ALA A 387 -5.38 18.02 21.92
C ALA A 387 -6.67 17.34 22.39
N HIS A 388 -7.28 16.47 21.57
CA HIS A 388 -8.43 15.66 22.00
C HIS A 388 -8.09 14.79 23.22
N ILE A 389 -6.92 14.17 23.23
CA ILE A 389 -6.45 13.35 24.37
C ILE A 389 -6.22 14.22 25.60
N ALA A 390 -5.52 15.34 25.45
CA ALA A 390 -5.20 16.26 26.55
C ALA A 390 -6.43 16.92 27.17
N LEU A 391 -7.49 17.15 26.38
CA LEU A 391 -8.78 17.67 26.85
C LEU A 391 -9.68 16.58 27.45
N GLY A 392 -9.26 15.31 27.39
CA GLY A 392 -10.01 14.19 27.96
C GLY A 392 -11.28 13.83 27.18
N HIS A 393 -11.29 14.07 25.86
CA HIS A 393 -12.43 13.72 25.00
C HIS A 393 -12.57 12.18 24.90
N ARG A 394 -13.55 11.64 25.64
CA ARG A 394 -13.65 10.20 25.91
C ARG A 394 -14.00 9.36 24.69
N VAL A 395 -13.57 8.11 24.71
CA VAL A 395 -14.01 7.09 23.75
C VAL A 395 -15.40 6.60 24.11
N ASN A 396 -16.16 6.15 23.11
CA ASN A 396 -17.39 5.43 23.34
C ASN A 396 -17.09 4.09 24.05
N THR A 397 -17.36 4.03 25.35
CA THR A 397 -17.16 2.84 26.18
C THR A 397 -18.05 1.67 25.79
N GLN A 398 -18.96 1.80 24.82
CA GLN A 398 -19.64 0.66 24.25
C GLN A 398 -18.68 -0.30 23.54
N PHE A 399 -17.52 0.17 23.11
CA PHE A 399 -16.53 -0.64 22.40
C PHE A 399 -15.74 -1.61 23.31
N SER A 400 -15.82 -1.47 24.63
CA SER A 400 -15.22 -2.44 25.56
C SER A 400 -16.00 -3.76 25.64
N PHE A 401 -17.28 -3.74 25.26
CA PHE A 401 -18.13 -4.93 25.21
C PHE A 401 -17.78 -5.78 23.98
N SER A 402 -17.21 -6.96 24.21
CA SER A 402 -16.74 -7.83 23.12
C SER A 402 -17.85 -8.27 22.17
N ASP A 403 -19.08 -8.47 22.64
CA ASP A 403 -20.24 -8.81 21.81
C ASP A 403 -20.54 -7.74 20.75
N ARG A 404 -20.30 -6.47 21.08
CA ARG A 404 -20.47 -5.34 20.15
C ARG A 404 -19.39 -5.26 19.08
N MET A 405 -18.31 -6.02 19.23
CA MET A 405 -17.27 -6.21 18.23
C MET A 405 -17.48 -7.44 17.36
N LEU A 406 -18.56 -8.21 17.56
CA LEU A 406 -18.89 -9.40 16.79
C LEU A 406 -19.90 -9.07 15.67
N PHE A 407 -19.45 -8.31 14.68
CA PHE A 407 -20.22 -8.02 13.46
C PHE A 407 -19.44 -8.40 12.19
N PRO A 408 -20.09 -8.53 11.02
CA PRO A 408 -19.40 -8.82 9.75
C PRO A 408 -18.41 -7.73 9.36
N ASP A 409 -17.25 -8.09 8.81
CA ASP A 409 -16.19 -7.12 8.48
C ASP A 409 -16.70 -5.96 7.60
N SER A 410 -17.58 -6.23 6.64
CA SER A 410 -18.19 -5.24 5.76
C SER A 410 -18.98 -4.13 6.48
N GLU A 411 -19.43 -4.34 7.72
CA GLU A 411 -20.16 -3.35 8.52
C GLU A 411 -19.23 -2.42 9.33
N THR A 412 -17.90 -2.57 9.23
CA THR A 412 -16.95 -1.85 10.11
C THR A 412 -17.14 -0.34 10.12
N PHE A 413 -17.23 0.32 8.96
CA PHE A 413 -17.41 1.78 8.89
C PHE A 413 -18.82 2.26 9.30
N GLU A 414 -19.78 1.34 9.45
CA GLU A 414 -21.12 1.67 9.94
C GLU A 414 -21.24 1.49 11.45
N ARG A 415 -20.39 0.62 12.03
CA ARG A 415 -20.42 0.24 13.44
C ARG A 415 -19.40 0.98 14.28
N LEU A 416 -18.27 1.38 13.69
CA LEU A 416 -17.22 2.12 14.34
C LEU A 416 -17.24 3.56 13.83
N ASP A 417 -17.45 4.48 14.76
CA ASP A 417 -17.45 5.92 14.51
C ASP A 417 -16.75 6.62 15.69
N PHE A 418 -15.76 7.43 15.36
CA PHE A 418 -14.93 8.22 16.26
C PHE A 418 -15.08 9.72 15.97
N ALA A 419 -16.07 10.11 15.17
CA ALA A 419 -16.37 11.51 14.93
C ALA A 419 -16.68 12.24 16.24
N ARG A 420 -16.13 13.44 16.37
CA ARG A 420 -16.29 14.33 17.52
C ARG A 420 -17.32 15.41 17.24
N SER A 421 -17.87 15.97 18.31
CA SER A 421 -18.81 17.08 18.19
C SER A 421 -18.09 18.34 17.68
N PRO A 422 -18.80 19.27 17.01
CA PRO A 422 -18.19 20.52 16.56
C PRO A 422 -17.54 21.35 17.70
N ALA A 423 -18.08 21.27 18.91
CA ALA A 423 -17.52 21.94 20.08
C ALA A 423 -16.19 21.31 20.53
N ASP A 424 -16.09 19.98 20.47
CA ASP A 424 -14.86 19.26 20.78
C ASP A 424 -13.77 19.56 19.75
N GLU A 425 -14.14 19.67 18.47
CA GLU A 425 -13.24 20.03 17.37
C GLU A 425 -12.69 21.45 17.55
N GLU A 426 -13.55 22.43 17.88
CA GLU A 426 -13.11 23.81 18.13
C GLU A 426 -12.20 23.92 19.36
N ALA A 427 -12.53 23.19 20.43
CA ALA A 427 -11.69 23.14 21.63
C ALA A 427 -10.32 22.51 21.32
N ALA A 428 -10.30 21.44 20.51
CA ALA A 428 -9.07 20.78 20.09
C ALA A 428 -8.22 21.65 19.17
N ASP A 429 -8.82 22.34 18.19
CA ASP A 429 -8.12 23.31 17.32
C ASP A 429 -7.40 24.37 18.16
N LYS A 430 -8.11 24.97 19.13
CA LYS A 430 -7.54 25.98 20.02
C LYS A 430 -6.38 25.42 20.82
N LYS A 431 -6.56 24.23 21.42
CA LYS A 431 -5.53 23.60 22.23
C LYS A 431 -4.32 23.18 21.37
N ALA A 432 -4.55 22.67 20.17
CA ALA A 432 -3.50 22.28 19.23
C ALA A 432 -2.63 23.48 18.83
N LEU A 433 -3.21 24.66 18.61
CA LEU A 433 -2.45 25.88 18.37
C LEU A 433 -1.57 26.28 19.56
N GLU A 434 -2.08 26.13 20.80
CA GLU A 434 -1.26 26.32 22.00
C GLU A 434 -0.08 25.33 22.01
N LEU A 435 -0.36 24.04 21.75
CA LEU A 435 0.66 22.99 21.73
C LEU A 435 1.76 23.27 20.70
N LEU A 436 1.36 23.69 19.50
CA LEU A 436 2.28 24.02 18.42
C LEU A 436 3.09 25.29 18.71
N SER A 437 2.49 26.30 19.34
CA SER A 437 3.17 27.56 19.69
C SER A 437 4.33 27.35 20.67
N ASN A 438 4.20 26.36 21.54
CA ASN A 438 5.21 25.94 22.52
C ASN A 438 6.09 24.80 22.01
N SER A 439 6.10 24.51 20.71
CA SER A 439 6.84 23.39 20.13
C SER A 439 8.05 23.83 19.30
N PRO A 440 8.95 22.90 18.92
CA PRO A 440 10.03 23.18 17.97
C PRO A 440 9.53 23.59 16.57
N TYR A 441 8.24 23.40 16.27
CA TYR A 441 7.66 23.65 14.96
C TYR A 441 7.08 25.05 14.79
N LYS A 442 6.97 25.85 15.86
CA LYS A 442 6.29 27.16 15.89
C LYS A 442 6.68 28.10 14.73
N ASP A 443 7.96 28.12 14.37
CA ASP A 443 8.52 29.01 13.35
C ASP A 443 8.44 28.42 11.92
N LYS A 444 7.95 27.18 11.78
CA LYS A 444 7.89 26.42 10.51
C LYS A 444 6.45 26.04 10.11
N LEU A 445 5.44 26.57 10.79
CA LEU A 445 4.03 26.28 10.52
C LEU A 445 3.52 26.89 9.20
N GLY A 446 4.31 27.73 8.52
CA GLY A 446 3.94 28.30 7.22
C GLY A 446 3.63 27.23 6.17
N ASN A 447 4.38 26.11 6.15
CA ASN A 447 4.13 25.00 5.24
C ASN A 447 2.86 24.20 5.60
N ALA A 448 2.59 24.03 6.90
CA ALA A 448 1.34 23.40 7.37
C ALA A 448 0.12 24.22 6.91
N GLY A 449 0.21 25.55 7.01
CA GLY A 449 -0.81 26.45 6.49
C GLY A 449 -0.92 26.43 4.95
N LEU A 450 0.18 26.26 4.22
CA LEU A 450 0.17 26.07 2.76
C LEU A 450 -0.52 24.75 2.37
N PHE A 451 -0.28 23.66 3.11
CA PHE A 451 -0.96 22.39 2.93
C PHE A 451 -2.47 22.54 3.07
N LEU A 452 -2.93 23.21 4.13
CA LEU A 452 -4.35 23.49 4.33
C LEU A 452 -4.93 24.37 3.20
N LYS A 453 -4.18 25.36 2.69
CA LYS A 453 -4.60 26.19 1.55
C LYS A 453 -4.74 25.36 0.28
N ALA A 454 -3.80 24.45 0.03
CA ALA A 454 -3.86 23.55 -1.11
C ALA A 454 -5.06 22.59 -1.01
N LEU A 455 -5.33 22.07 0.19
CA LEU A 455 -6.49 21.23 0.46
C LEU A 455 -7.80 22.02 0.24
N GLN A 456 -7.88 23.26 0.75
CA GLN A 456 -9.02 24.16 0.54
C GLN A 456 -9.32 24.38 -0.95
N ALA A 457 -8.26 24.63 -1.72
CA ALA A 457 -8.36 24.92 -3.15
C ALA A 457 -8.86 23.72 -3.97
N ARG A 458 -8.78 22.50 -3.42
CA ARG A 458 -9.17 21.25 -4.09
C ARG A 458 -10.37 20.55 -3.44
N ALA A 459 -10.90 21.08 -2.33
CA ALA A 459 -11.90 20.39 -1.52
C ALA A 459 -13.23 20.14 -2.27
N LEU A 460 -13.57 20.98 -3.26
CA LEU A 460 -14.77 20.80 -4.07
C LEU A 460 -14.63 19.67 -5.09
N GLU A 461 -13.42 19.44 -5.60
CA GLU A 461 -13.10 18.37 -6.55
C GLU A 461 -12.76 17.05 -5.86
N LEU A 462 -12.06 17.07 -4.72
CA LEU A 462 -11.51 15.90 -4.04
C LEU A 462 -12.38 15.45 -2.85
N LYS A 463 -13.69 15.30 -3.08
CA LYS A 463 -14.67 15.01 -2.02
C LYS A 463 -14.46 13.65 -1.37
N SER A 464 -14.10 12.64 -2.15
CA SER A 464 -13.90 11.27 -1.66
C SER A 464 -12.59 11.18 -0.87
N LEU A 465 -11.56 11.92 -1.28
CA LEU A 465 -10.27 11.96 -0.59
C LEU A 465 -10.37 12.65 0.78
N ILE A 466 -11.22 13.65 0.95
CA ILE A 466 -11.37 14.38 2.23
C ILE A 466 -12.52 13.87 3.10
N ARG A 467 -13.35 12.94 2.60
CA ARG A 467 -14.45 12.35 3.36
C ARG A 467 -13.87 11.28 4.30
N PRO A 468 -13.92 11.47 5.62
CA PRO A 468 -13.44 10.47 6.57
C PRO A 468 -14.38 9.25 6.58
N HIS A 469 -13.86 8.11 7.03
CA HIS A 469 -14.65 6.89 7.23
C HIS A 469 -14.88 6.57 8.69
N LEU A 470 -13.89 6.82 9.54
CA LEU A 470 -13.92 6.44 10.95
C LEU A 470 -13.89 7.65 11.88
N GLY A 471 -13.26 8.75 11.48
CA GLY A 471 -13.12 9.95 12.30
C GLY A 471 -13.75 11.18 11.66
N ASN A 472 -13.19 12.33 12.00
CA ASN A 472 -13.45 13.58 11.31
C ASN A 472 -12.39 13.81 10.22
N GLY A 473 -12.79 14.48 9.14
CA GLY A 473 -11.87 14.85 8.06
C GLY A 473 -11.12 16.14 8.40
N LEU A 474 -10.03 16.41 7.68
CA LEU A 474 -9.35 17.71 7.76
C LEU A 474 -10.21 18.88 7.23
N ALA A 475 -11.19 18.56 6.38
CA ALA A 475 -12.13 19.50 5.77
C ALA A 475 -13.56 19.02 6.01
N GLU A 476 -14.37 19.79 6.73
CA GLU A 476 -15.79 19.50 6.94
C GLU A 476 -16.63 20.62 6.32
N GLY A 477 -17.19 20.35 5.13
CA GLY A 477 -17.99 21.31 4.37
C GLY A 477 -17.17 22.52 3.89
N LYS A 478 -17.42 23.70 4.45
CA LYS A 478 -16.68 24.95 4.11
C LYS A 478 -15.62 25.32 5.15
N SER A 479 -15.59 24.64 6.29
CA SER A 479 -14.63 24.85 7.37
C SER A 479 -13.51 23.82 7.28
N LEU A 480 -12.28 24.32 7.36
CA LEU A 480 -11.08 23.48 7.53
C LEU A 480 -10.68 23.55 9.00
N ARG A 481 -10.24 22.41 9.54
CA ARG A 481 -9.56 22.36 10.84
C ARG A 481 -8.36 23.32 10.82
N MET A 482 -8.00 23.85 11.99
CA MET A 482 -6.84 24.73 12.16
C MET A 482 -6.88 26.00 11.29
N SER A 483 -8.06 26.62 11.14
CA SER A 483 -8.26 27.79 10.27
C SER A 483 -7.36 29.00 10.58
N ALA A 484 -6.87 29.13 11.81
CA ALA A 484 -5.89 30.16 12.17
C ALA A 484 -4.58 30.03 11.36
N LEU A 485 -4.13 28.80 11.09
CA LEU A 485 -2.91 28.55 10.31
C LEU A 485 -3.08 28.97 8.87
N LEU A 486 -4.26 28.76 8.27
CA LEU A 486 -4.60 29.23 6.91
C LEU A 486 -4.37 30.75 6.78
N ASN A 487 -4.84 31.51 7.76
CA ASN A 487 -4.75 32.97 7.75
C ASN A 487 -3.31 33.46 7.91
N SER A 488 -2.49 32.75 8.69
CA SER A 488 -1.06 33.07 8.88
C SER A 488 -0.15 32.55 7.76
N ALA A 489 -0.65 31.64 6.91
CA ALA A 489 0.14 30.99 5.89
C ALA A 489 0.58 31.96 4.78
N PRO A 490 1.75 31.73 4.15
CA PRO A 490 2.12 32.39 2.90
C PRO A 490 1.04 32.25 1.81
N GLN A 491 1.07 33.13 0.81
CA GLN A 491 0.20 32.97 -0.36
C GLN A 491 0.56 31.68 -1.11
N LEU A 492 -0.46 30.92 -1.48
CA LEU A 492 -0.31 29.74 -2.32
C LEU A 492 -0.04 30.17 -3.76
N ASP A 493 1.13 29.82 -4.28
CA ASP A 493 1.57 30.07 -5.64
C ASP A 493 1.86 28.73 -6.33
N MET A 494 0.92 28.31 -7.17
CA MET A 494 1.04 27.05 -7.91
C MET A 494 2.16 27.08 -8.95
N GLN A 495 2.66 28.24 -9.38
CA GLN A 495 3.72 28.35 -10.40
C GLN A 495 5.13 28.24 -9.83
N ARG A 496 5.30 28.51 -8.53
CA ARG A 496 6.59 28.37 -7.84
C ARG A 496 6.97 26.92 -7.63
N THR A 497 8.07 26.48 -8.22
CA THR A 497 8.57 25.10 -8.10
C THR A 497 9.12 24.77 -6.72
N ASP A 498 9.61 25.78 -5.99
CA ASP A 498 10.16 25.67 -4.64
C ASP A 498 9.08 25.58 -3.56
N GLN A 499 7.85 26.01 -3.85
CA GLN A 499 6.72 25.93 -2.92
C GLN A 499 5.96 24.61 -3.10
N ILE A 500 6.33 23.61 -2.28
CA ILE A 500 5.66 22.31 -2.21
C ILE A 500 4.64 22.32 -1.07
N ALA A 501 3.37 22.59 -1.41
CA ALA A 501 2.29 22.64 -0.43
C ALA A 501 1.77 21.24 -0.04
N ALA A 502 1.75 20.30 -0.98
CA ALA A 502 1.33 18.92 -0.76
C ALA A 502 2.03 18.00 -1.77
N LEU A 503 2.13 16.72 -1.42
CA LEU A 503 2.74 15.68 -2.26
C LEU A 503 1.66 14.87 -3.02
N PRO A 504 2.04 14.13 -4.07
CA PRO A 504 1.16 13.15 -4.71
C PRO A 504 0.88 11.95 -3.80
N LEU A 505 -0.19 11.21 -4.11
CA LEU A 505 -0.56 10.01 -3.37
C LEU A 505 0.45 8.87 -3.60
N GLY A 506 0.81 8.14 -2.53
CA GLY A 506 1.80 7.07 -2.55
C GLY A 506 3.26 7.52 -2.45
N ALA A 507 3.52 8.77 -2.06
CA ALA A 507 4.88 9.33 -2.05
C ALA A 507 5.76 8.87 -0.87
N ARG A 508 5.19 8.47 0.28
CA ARG A 508 5.96 8.28 1.52
C ARG A 508 5.81 6.92 2.17
N ILE A 509 4.65 6.30 2.08
CA ILE A 509 4.37 5.05 2.78
C ILE A 509 4.35 3.88 1.80
N LYS A 510 5.22 2.92 2.04
CA LYS A 510 5.20 1.61 1.38
C LYS A 510 4.40 0.64 2.22
N LEU A 511 3.38 0.04 1.62
CA LEU A 511 2.58 -1.03 2.23
C LEU A 511 3.08 -2.39 1.72
N ASP A 512 3.41 -3.29 2.64
CA ASP A 512 3.66 -4.70 2.34
C ASP A 512 2.31 -5.42 2.11
N PRO A 513 2.04 -5.92 0.89
CA PRO A 513 0.74 -6.53 0.58
C PRO A 513 0.45 -7.80 1.39
N TRP A 514 1.47 -8.52 1.85
CA TRP A 514 1.30 -9.78 2.53
C TRP A 514 0.92 -9.60 4.01
N SER A 515 1.77 -8.87 4.73
CA SER A 515 1.71 -8.69 6.18
C SER A 515 0.94 -7.43 6.62
N SER A 516 0.56 -6.57 5.67
CA SER A 516 -0.08 -5.27 5.92
C SER A 516 0.80 -4.30 6.72
N ARG A 517 2.11 -4.56 6.83
CA ARG A 517 3.07 -3.67 7.49
C ARG A 517 3.37 -2.45 6.62
N VAL A 518 3.67 -1.34 7.26
CA VAL A 518 4.02 -0.09 6.59
C VAL A 518 5.45 0.33 6.90
N GLU A 519 6.12 0.87 5.90
CA GLU A 519 7.48 1.39 5.97
C GLU A 519 7.57 2.77 5.31
N LEU A 520 8.50 3.60 5.76
CA LEU A 520 8.83 4.84 5.08
C LEU A 520 9.67 4.57 3.83
N VAL A 521 9.23 5.14 2.71
CA VAL A 521 9.96 5.10 1.45
C VAL A 521 11.23 5.95 1.59
N LYS A 522 12.39 5.31 1.45
CA LYS A 522 13.70 5.98 1.41
C LYS A 522 14.02 6.42 -0.02
N THR A 523 13.32 7.43 -0.53
CA THR A 523 13.61 8.03 -1.85
C THR A 523 14.45 9.28 -1.72
N LYS A 524 15.37 9.47 -2.68
CA LYS A 524 16.08 10.74 -2.82
C LYS A 524 15.12 11.78 -3.41
N PRO A 525 14.99 12.97 -2.81
CA PRO A 525 14.17 14.03 -3.40
C PRO A 525 14.63 14.32 -4.83
N LEU A 526 13.70 14.30 -5.77
CA LEU A 526 13.96 14.71 -7.15
C LEU A 526 13.77 16.22 -7.26
N ALA A 527 14.71 16.89 -7.92
CA ALA A 527 14.55 18.31 -8.22
C ALA A 527 13.45 18.46 -9.29
N LEU A 528 12.39 19.20 -8.95
CA LEU A 528 11.27 19.41 -9.85
C LEU A 528 11.68 20.33 -11.00
N SER A 529 11.51 19.86 -12.24
CA SER A 529 11.86 20.64 -13.43
C SER A 529 10.78 21.66 -13.81
N SER A 530 9.54 21.41 -13.38
CA SER A 530 8.39 22.27 -13.65
C SER A 530 7.38 22.26 -12.50
N SER A 531 6.54 23.30 -12.42
CA SER A 531 5.48 23.40 -11.40
C SER A 531 4.47 22.25 -11.48
N ARG A 532 4.34 21.62 -12.65
CA ARG A 532 3.43 20.50 -12.92
C ARG A 532 3.83 19.23 -12.19
N GLU A 533 5.12 19.03 -11.95
CA GLU A 533 5.63 17.83 -11.27
C GLU A 533 5.30 17.79 -9.78
N LYS A 534 4.76 18.89 -9.21
CA LYS A 534 4.31 18.93 -7.81
C LYS A 534 3.12 17.99 -7.55
N MET A 535 2.21 17.85 -8.52
CA MET A 535 1.09 16.91 -8.51
C MET A 535 0.37 16.79 -7.14
N PRO A 536 -0.05 17.92 -6.51
CA PRO A 536 -0.56 17.89 -5.14
C PRO A 536 -1.86 17.11 -5.06
N PHE A 537 -1.89 16.08 -4.21
CA PHE A 537 -3.01 15.14 -4.06
C PHE A 537 -3.34 14.32 -5.30
N GLU A 538 -2.48 14.30 -6.32
CA GLU A 538 -2.76 13.60 -7.57
C GLU A 538 -2.29 12.14 -7.52
N VAL A 539 -2.99 11.32 -8.29
CA VAL A 539 -2.64 9.93 -8.57
C VAL A 539 -1.44 9.86 -9.52
N THR A 540 -0.49 8.98 -9.21
CA THR A 540 0.72 8.71 -10.01
C THR A 540 0.85 7.23 -10.41
N PRO A 541 1.59 6.89 -11.48
CA PRO A 541 1.86 5.50 -11.83
C PRO A 541 2.73 4.76 -10.81
N PHE A 542 2.62 3.43 -10.79
CA PHE A 542 3.46 2.57 -9.96
C PHE A 542 4.67 2.02 -10.73
N PHE A 543 5.83 2.04 -10.09
CA PHE A 543 7.04 1.38 -10.57
C PHE A 543 7.79 0.73 -9.39
N PRO A 544 7.24 -0.32 -8.76
CA PRO A 544 7.88 -0.98 -7.62
C PRO A 544 9.20 -1.63 -8.04
N TYR A 545 10.21 -1.55 -7.16
CA TYR A 545 11.46 -2.28 -7.34
C TYR A 545 11.25 -3.76 -6.97
N LEU A 546 11.15 -4.64 -7.97
CA LEU A 546 10.90 -6.06 -7.73
C LEU A 546 12.16 -6.76 -7.22
N THR A 547 11.98 -7.61 -6.22
CA THR A 547 13.04 -8.47 -5.65
C THR A 547 12.50 -9.90 -5.56
N ARG A 548 13.40 -10.89 -5.54
CA ARG A 548 13.03 -12.29 -5.32
C ARG A 548 13.28 -12.67 -3.86
N LEU A 549 12.29 -13.26 -3.22
CA LEU A 549 12.44 -13.92 -1.93
C LEU A 549 13.00 -15.31 -2.19
N SER A 550 14.26 -15.52 -1.84
CA SER A 550 14.88 -16.85 -1.91
C SER A 550 14.58 -17.64 -0.63
N ASN A 551 14.50 -18.97 -0.75
CA ASN A 551 14.42 -19.88 0.41
C ASN A 551 15.66 -19.75 1.34
N ALA A 552 16.74 -19.12 0.88
CA ALA A 552 17.98 -18.94 1.61
C ALA A 552 18.03 -17.66 2.46
N ASN A 553 17.06 -16.74 2.33
CA ASN A 553 16.97 -15.53 3.16
C ASN A 553 15.58 -15.45 3.84
N PRO A 554 15.35 -16.26 4.89
CA PRO A 554 14.16 -16.12 5.72
C PRO A 554 14.08 -14.75 6.42
N GLU A 555 15.17 -13.99 6.56
CA GLU A 555 15.18 -12.68 7.23
C GLU A 555 14.31 -11.60 6.56
N ARG A 556 14.06 -11.64 5.24
CA ARG A 556 13.08 -10.72 4.61
C ARG A 556 11.64 -11.17 4.77
N ALA A 557 11.40 -12.48 4.91
CA ALA A 557 10.08 -13.02 5.23
C ALA A 557 9.79 -12.99 6.74
N ALA A 558 10.81 -12.70 7.55
CA ALA A 558 10.82 -12.71 9.01
C ALA A 558 11.55 -11.47 9.57
N ALA A 559 11.31 -10.28 9.02
CA ALA A 559 11.57 -9.04 9.74
C ALA A 559 10.51 -8.88 10.86
N ALA A 560 10.56 -9.81 11.80
CA ALA A 560 10.10 -9.71 13.18
C ALA A 560 11.35 -9.39 14.02
N PRO A 561 11.25 -8.52 15.03
CA PRO A 561 12.41 -7.90 15.64
C PRO A 561 13.21 -8.91 16.47
N SER A 562 14.53 -8.95 16.25
CA SER A 562 15.48 -9.33 17.29
C SER A 562 15.73 -8.10 18.16
N GLN A 563 15.16 -8.15 19.38
CA GLN A 563 15.40 -7.36 20.61
C GLN A 563 15.58 -5.84 20.51
#